data_AF-A0A2A6C1U8-F1
#
_entry.id   AF-A0A2A6C1U8-F1
#
_cell.length_a   1.000
_cell.length_b   1.000
_cell.length_c   1.000
_cell.angle_alpha   90.00
_cell.angle_beta   90.00
_cell.angle_gamma   90.00
#
_symmetry.space_group_name_H-M   'P 1'
#
loop_
_entity.id
_entity.type
_entity.pdbx_description
1 polymer ?
#
loop_
_entity_poly.entity_id
_entity_poly.type
_entity_poly.pdbx_seq_one_letter_code
_entity_poly.pdbx_strand_id
1 'polypeptide(L)'
;MVEALVIFDYAQTVGVTVCLAITLPLAAFVYSKLILAQPFSASYTFKLIVINGATELLNALMYLFVYQLTSFSFATEFYIAVQEAALATPLGRAYDIIICREIVFSIQNDHKMFIVSMTLSILLTSISLLDFCYTTSVYNYVKLGDETVIFPGLIITNDIFRKISYIIIVVTSLGTFLINMFLVVLIMRERKFISIAERRKFKVEKGLVITSIIAYSTYMVHFANTLISRYFKVTFSGYAQWLFLGVKSISPFWCLIIFTPSVRRIITRKKETPVPTMHFRTRSVLN
;
A
#
# COMPACT_ATOMS: atom_id res chain seq x y z
N MET A 1 -31.98 8.66 1.46
CA MET A 1 -30.64 8.38 2.05
C MET A 1 -30.05 7.09 1.52
N VAL A 2 -30.81 5.98 1.50
CA VAL A 2 -30.35 4.68 0.94
C VAL A 2 -29.93 4.81 -0.53
N GLU A 3 -30.74 5.46 -1.38
CA GLU A 3 -30.44 5.64 -2.80
C GLU A 3 -29.14 6.43 -3.08
N ALA A 4 -28.89 7.50 -2.31
CA ALA A 4 -27.65 8.27 -2.44
C ALA A 4 -26.41 7.47 -2.02
N LEU A 5 -26.52 6.59 -1.02
CA LEU A 5 -25.43 5.70 -0.60
C LEU A 5 -25.15 4.64 -1.65
N VAL A 6 -26.19 4.10 -2.29
CA VAL A 6 -26.04 3.15 -3.40
C VAL A 6 -25.32 3.84 -4.57
N ILE A 7 -25.77 5.02 -5.00
CA ILE A 7 -25.12 5.78 -6.07
C ILE A 7 -23.66 6.07 -5.72
N PHE A 8 -23.38 6.47 -4.47
CA PHE A 8 -22.02 6.67 -3.99
C PHE A 8 -21.19 5.39 -4.07
N ASP A 9 -21.73 4.24 -3.65
CA ASP A 9 -21.05 2.95 -3.68
C ASP A 9 -20.69 2.52 -5.10
N TYR A 10 -21.62 2.65 -6.04
CA TYR A 10 -21.37 2.43 -7.47
C TYR A 10 -20.28 3.36 -8.00
N ALA A 11 -20.39 4.67 -7.73
CA ALA A 11 -19.45 5.66 -8.22
C ALA A 11 -18.02 5.43 -7.70
N GLN A 12 -17.86 5.19 -6.39
CA GLN A 12 -16.55 4.90 -5.82
C GLN A 12 -15.99 3.56 -6.33
N THR A 13 -16.84 2.54 -6.48
CA THR A 13 -16.40 1.22 -6.94
C THR A 13 -15.85 1.30 -8.35
N VAL A 14 -16.61 1.89 -9.26
CA VAL A 14 -16.19 2.09 -10.65
C VAL A 14 -14.96 2.98 -10.72
N GLY A 15 -14.98 4.14 -10.05
CA GLY A 15 -13.88 5.10 -10.08
C GLY A 15 -12.55 4.51 -9.59
N VAL A 16 -12.55 3.91 -8.40
CA VAL A 16 -11.34 3.31 -7.82
C VAL A 16 -10.89 2.10 -8.64
N THR A 17 -11.81 1.25 -9.12
CA THR A 17 -11.45 0.06 -9.91
C THR A 17 -10.82 0.45 -11.25
N VAL A 18 -11.34 1.46 -11.94
CA VAL A 18 -10.73 1.99 -13.18
C VAL A 18 -9.33 2.55 -12.88
N CYS A 19 -9.17 3.34 -11.82
CA CYS A 19 -7.87 3.84 -11.39
C CYS A 19 -6.89 2.70 -11.08
N LEU A 20 -7.35 1.64 -10.40
CA LEU A 20 -6.55 0.47 -10.05
C LEU A 20 -6.15 -0.32 -11.31
N ALA A 21 -7.08 -0.53 -12.24
CA ALA A 21 -6.85 -1.22 -13.51
C ALA A 21 -5.78 -0.53 -14.38
N ILE A 22 -5.73 0.81 -14.35
CA ILE A 22 -4.67 1.59 -15.02
C ILE A 22 -3.37 1.54 -14.21
N THR A 23 -3.46 1.64 -12.88
CA THR A 23 -2.29 1.73 -12.00
C THR A 23 -1.52 0.42 -11.94
N LEU A 24 -2.18 -0.74 -11.84
CA LEU A 24 -1.55 -2.05 -11.71
C LEU A 24 -0.52 -2.38 -12.83
N PRO A 25 -0.85 -2.30 -14.13
CA PRO A 25 0.12 -2.61 -15.19
C PRO A 25 1.29 -1.61 -15.22
N LEU A 26 1.01 -0.32 -14.98
CA LEU A 26 2.06 0.70 -14.90
C LEU A 26 2.99 0.47 -13.71
N ALA A 27 2.42 0.18 -12.55
CA ALA A 27 3.16 -0.14 -11.33
C ALA A 27 4.00 -1.40 -11.53
N ALA A 28 3.43 -2.48 -12.05
CA ALA A 28 4.16 -3.71 -12.33
C ALA A 28 5.39 -3.47 -13.23
N PHE A 29 5.23 -2.69 -14.31
CA PHE A 29 6.34 -2.33 -15.20
C PHE A 29 7.41 -1.48 -14.49
N VAL A 30 7.00 -0.42 -13.79
CA VAL A 30 7.93 0.50 -13.12
C VAL A 30 8.66 -0.18 -11.97
N TYR A 31 7.93 -0.92 -11.13
CA TYR A 31 8.46 -1.67 -9.99
C TYR A 31 9.43 -2.76 -10.44
N SER A 32 9.10 -3.50 -11.51
CA SER A 32 10.04 -4.47 -12.10
C SER A 32 11.34 -3.80 -12.55
N LYS A 33 11.24 -2.65 -13.22
CA LYS A 33 12.44 -1.88 -13.63
C LYS A 33 13.25 -1.37 -12.44
N LEU A 34 12.60 -0.88 -11.38
CA LEU A 34 13.28 -0.37 -10.19
C LEU A 34 14.00 -1.49 -9.43
N ILE A 35 13.42 -2.69 -9.36
CA ILE A 35 14.06 -3.85 -8.72
C ILE A 35 15.27 -4.33 -9.53
N LEU A 36 15.19 -4.32 -10.86
CA LEU A 36 16.20 -4.93 -11.74
C LEU A 36 17.33 -3.96 -12.15
N ALA A 37 17.10 -2.65 -12.16
CA ALA A 37 18.10 -1.68 -12.61
C ALA A 37 19.20 -1.45 -11.56
N GLN A 38 20.46 -1.65 -11.94
CA GLN A 38 21.65 -1.55 -11.07
C GLN A 38 21.75 -0.30 -10.16
N PRO A 39 21.39 0.94 -10.57
CA PRO A 39 21.48 2.08 -9.66
C PRO A 39 20.45 2.05 -8.52
N PHE A 40 19.35 1.30 -8.67
CA PHE A 40 18.26 1.21 -7.69
C PHE A 40 18.29 -0.10 -6.94
N SER A 41 18.67 -1.20 -7.61
CA SER A 41 18.74 -2.54 -7.02
C SER A 41 19.81 -2.65 -5.93
N ALA A 42 20.81 -1.76 -5.91
CA ALA A 42 21.77 -1.68 -4.81
C ALA A 42 21.21 -0.99 -3.56
N SER A 43 20.14 -0.21 -3.68
CA SER A 43 19.54 0.54 -2.57
C SER A 43 18.36 -0.22 -1.97
N TYR A 44 18.49 -0.64 -0.72
CA TYR A 44 17.40 -1.29 0.01
C TYR A 44 16.18 -0.38 0.14
N THR A 45 16.35 0.95 0.21
CA THR A 45 15.26 1.93 0.31
C THR A 45 14.31 1.84 -0.89
N PHE A 46 14.86 1.72 -2.11
CA PHE A 46 14.04 1.59 -3.31
C PHE A 46 13.33 0.24 -3.37
N LYS A 47 13.99 -0.86 -2.98
CA LYS A 47 13.35 -2.18 -2.90
C LYS A 47 12.17 -2.16 -1.93
N LEU A 48 12.34 -1.52 -0.78
CA LEU A 48 11.30 -1.38 0.23
C LEU A 48 10.10 -0.59 -0.29
N ILE A 49 10.33 0.57 -0.91
CA ILE A 49 9.27 1.38 -1.49
C ILE A 49 8.48 0.57 -2.54
N VAL A 50 9.18 -0.19 -3.38
CA VAL A 50 8.55 -1.03 -4.40
C VAL A 50 7.73 -2.15 -3.76
N ILE A 51 8.29 -2.90 -2.81
CA ILE A 51 7.58 -4.00 -2.14
C ILE A 51 6.36 -3.47 -1.39
N ASN A 52 6.50 -2.37 -0.64
CA ASN A 52 5.41 -1.76 0.09
C ASN A 52 4.30 -1.29 -0.85
N GLY A 53 4.66 -0.58 -1.92
CA GLY A 53 3.68 -0.13 -2.93
C GLY A 53 2.99 -1.31 -3.65
N ALA A 54 3.71 -2.39 -3.94
CA ALA A 54 3.13 -3.59 -4.54
C ALA A 54 2.16 -4.30 -3.60
N THR A 55 2.52 -4.43 -2.32
CA THR A 55 1.65 -5.02 -1.28
C THR A 55 0.39 -4.20 -1.10
N GLU A 56 0.49 -2.87 -1.07
CA GLU A 56 -0.65 -1.96 -0.97
C GLU A 56 -1.61 -2.08 -2.15
N LEU A 57 -1.09 -2.15 -3.39
CA LEU A 57 -1.92 -2.36 -4.57
C LEU A 57 -2.60 -3.73 -4.55
N LEU A 58 -1.89 -4.76 -4.09
CA LEU A 58 -2.44 -6.10 -3.92
C LEU A 58 -3.51 -6.14 -2.82
N ASN A 59 -3.31 -5.41 -1.72
CA ASN A 59 -4.27 -5.27 -0.63
C ASN A 59 -5.57 -4.63 -1.14
N ALA A 60 -5.50 -3.54 -1.90
CA ALA A 60 -6.67 -2.95 -2.54
C ALA A 60 -7.36 -3.93 -3.51
N LEU A 61 -6.59 -4.66 -4.33
CA LEU A 61 -7.16 -5.65 -5.25
C LEU A 61 -7.90 -6.75 -4.50
N MET A 62 -7.32 -7.26 -3.41
CA MET A 62 -7.96 -8.29 -2.61
C MET A 62 -9.18 -7.75 -1.86
N TYR A 63 -9.14 -6.53 -1.33
CA TYR A 63 -10.31 -5.91 -0.71
C TYR A 63 -11.48 -5.79 -1.70
N LEU A 64 -11.19 -5.45 -2.97
CA LEU A 64 -12.20 -5.42 -4.03
C LEU A 64 -12.91 -6.77 -4.13
N PHE A 65 -12.15 -7.87 -4.22
CA PHE A 65 -12.69 -9.23 -4.39
C PHE A 65 -13.24 -9.86 -3.12
N VAL A 66 -12.78 -9.50 -1.93
CA VAL A 66 -13.26 -10.11 -0.68
C VAL A 66 -14.42 -9.34 -0.09
N TYR A 67 -14.40 -8.01 -0.20
CA TYR A 67 -15.34 -7.11 0.47
C TYR A 67 -16.18 -6.32 -0.54
N GLN A 68 -15.57 -5.53 -1.41
CA GLN A 68 -16.33 -4.52 -2.16
C GLN A 68 -17.33 -5.11 -3.16
N LEU A 69 -16.97 -6.19 -3.86
CA LEU A 69 -17.88 -6.78 -4.84
C LEU A 69 -19.09 -7.50 -4.19
N THR A 70 -19.05 -7.79 -2.88
CA THR A 70 -20.16 -8.43 -2.17
C THR A 70 -21.42 -7.56 -2.10
N SER A 71 -21.27 -6.22 -2.21
CA SER A 71 -22.41 -5.30 -2.21
C SER A 71 -23.21 -5.31 -3.51
N PHE A 72 -22.75 -6.02 -4.56
CA PHE A 72 -23.37 -6.02 -5.87
C PHE A 72 -24.06 -7.35 -6.19
N SER A 73 -25.32 -7.28 -6.62
CA SER A 73 -26.17 -8.44 -6.91
C SER A 73 -25.61 -9.36 -8.00
N PHE A 74 -24.84 -8.85 -8.97
CA PHE A 74 -24.23 -9.67 -10.02
C PHE A 74 -23.17 -10.64 -9.49
N ALA A 75 -22.56 -10.34 -8.34
CA ALA A 75 -21.50 -11.17 -7.75
C ALA A 75 -22.06 -12.18 -6.73
N THR A 76 -23.37 -12.13 -6.42
CA THR A 76 -24.01 -12.97 -5.39
C THR A 76 -23.77 -14.46 -5.63
N GLU A 77 -24.03 -14.96 -6.84
CA GLU A 77 -23.83 -16.38 -7.18
C GLU A 77 -22.38 -16.84 -7.01
N PHE A 78 -21.41 -15.96 -7.32
CA PHE A 78 -20.00 -16.26 -7.12
C PHE A 78 -19.68 -16.45 -5.63
N TYR A 79 -20.18 -15.57 -4.75
CA TYR A 79 -19.92 -15.69 -3.31
C TYR A 79 -20.66 -16.84 -2.64
N ILE A 80 -21.86 -17.19 -3.13
CA ILE A 80 -22.55 -18.41 -2.72
C ILE A 80 -21.68 -19.63 -3.04
N ALA A 81 -21.18 -19.74 -4.26
CA ALA A 81 -20.29 -20.84 -4.65
C ALA A 81 -19.00 -20.88 -3.81
N VAL A 82 -18.40 -19.72 -3.51
CA VAL A 82 -17.23 -19.61 -2.61
C VAL A 82 -17.55 -20.09 -1.19
N GLN A 83 -18.72 -19.74 -0.66
CA GLN A 83 -19.18 -20.16 0.66
C GLN A 83 -19.45 -21.67 0.70
N GLU A 84 -20.15 -22.22 -0.31
CA GLU A 84 -20.46 -23.64 -0.43
C GLU A 84 -19.22 -24.51 -0.60
N ALA A 85 -18.20 -24.01 -1.31
CA ALA A 85 -16.91 -24.67 -1.45
C ALA A 85 -16.00 -24.54 -0.20
N ALA A 86 -16.47 -23.92 0.89
CA ALA A 86 -15.70 -23.61 2.09
C ALA A 86 -14.43 -22.78 1.81
N LEU A 87 -14.43 -21.97 0.75
CA LEU A 87 -13.30 -21.13 0.33
C LEU A 87 -13.30 -19.74 0.97
N ALA A 88 -14.38 -19.32 1.63
CA ALA A 88 -14.49 -18.03 2.29
C ALA A 88 -13.36 -17.80 3.32
N THR A 89 -13.07 -18.80 4.16
CA THR A 89 -12.01 -18.70 5.17
C THR A 89 -10.60 -18.71 4.55
N PRO A 90 -10.24 -19.62 3.62
CA PRO A 90 -8.99 -19.52 2.86
C PRO A 90 -8.78 -18.17 2.18
N LEU A 91 -9.83 -17.62 1.56
CA LEU A 91 -9.78 -16.34 0.86
C LEU A 91 -9.56 -15.17 1.84
N GLY A 92 -10.29 -15.15 2.96
CA GLY A 92 -10.09 -14.18 4.04
C GLY A 92 -8.68 -14.25 4.62
N ARG A 93 -8.17 -15.46 4.88
CA ARG A 93 -6.78 -15.67 5.35
C ARG A 93 -5.75 -15.17 4.35
N ALA A 94 -5.96 -15.40 3.05
CA ALA A 94 -5.05 -14.91 2.01
C ALA A 94 -4.98 -13.37 2.02
N TYR A 95 -6.13 -12.70 2.14
CA TYR A 95 -6.21 -11.24 2.30
C TYR A 95 -5.47 -10.75 3.56
N ASP A 96 -5.74 -11.37 4.69
CA ASP A 96 -5.16 -11.02 5.99
C ASP A 96 -3.63 -11.20 6.04
N ILE A 97 -3.10 -12.26 5.39
CA ILE A 97 -1.66 -12.48 5.22
C ILE A 97 -1.01 -11.34 4.42
N ILE A 98 -1.68 -10.84 3.39
CA ILE A 98 -1.18 -9.73 2.57
C ILE A 98 -1.11 -8.46 3.41
N ILE A 99 -2.13 -8.16 4.23
CA ILE A 99 -2.11 -7.02 5.16
C ILE A 99 -0.99 -7.15 6.20
N CYS A 100 -0.84 -8.32 6.82
CA CYS A 100 0.23 -8.51 7.81
C CYS A 100 1.62 -8.28 7.23
N ARG A 101 1.81 -8.47 5.92
CA ARG A 101 3.09 -8.21 5.26
C ARG A 101 3.43 -6.72 5.14
N GLU A 102 2.46 -5.80 5.29
CA GLU A 102 2.67 -4.34 5.25
C GLU A 102 3.61 -3.83 6.36
N ILE A 103 3.68 -4.51 7.51
CA ILE A 103 4.42 -4.01 8.69
C ILE A 103 5.95 -4.27 8.58
N VAL A 104 6.42 -5.07 7.61
CA VAL A 104 7.75 -5.71 7.68
C VAL A 104 8.96 -4.86 7.26
N PHE A 105 8.80 -3.64 6.76
CA PHE A 105 9.96 -2.95 6.21
C PHE A 105 10.07 -1.48 6.60
N SER A 106 11.05 -1.16 7.46
CA SER A 106 11.62 0.19 7.62
C SER A 106 13.16 0.11 7.59
N ILE A 107 13.80 1.14 7.02
CA ILE A 107 15.24 1.18 6.72
C ILE A 107 15.94 2.33 7.43
N GLN A 108 17.14 2.03 7.93
CA GLN A 108 18.34 2.80 7.60
C GLN A 108 19.46 1.89 7.11
N ASN A 109 20.47 2.49 6.47
CA ASN A 109 21.58 1.90 5.70
C ASN A 109 22.52 0.97 6.50
N ASP A 110 22.16 0.65 7.73
CA ASP A 110 22.94 -0.20 8.62
C ASP A 110 22.22 -1.54 8.78
N HIS A 111 22.87 -2.60 8.30
CA HIS A 111 22.37 -3.98 8.34
C HIS A 111 21.79 -4.38 9.71
N LYS A 112 22.34 -3.85 10.82
CA LYS A 112 21.86 -4.11 12.19
C LYS A 112 20.48 -3.52 12.45
N MET A 113 20.26 -2.25 12.08
CA MET A 113 18.96 -1.60 12.25
C MET A 113 17.90 -2.22 11.32
N PHE A 114 18.31 -2.67 10.13
CA PHE A 114 17.44 -3.44 9.24
C PHE A 114 16.99 -4.75 9.88
N ILE A 115 17.91 -5.54 10.45
CA ILE A 115 17.57 -6.80 11.15
C ILE A 115 16.66 -6.53 12.35
N VAL A 116 16.92 -5.49 13.14
CA VAL A 116 16.08 -5.12 14.29
C VAL A 116 14.68 -4.71 13.84
N SER A 117 14.56 -3.85 12.83
CA SER A 117 13.26 -3.46 12.28
C SER A 117 12.51 -4.67 11.74
N MET A 118 13.20 -5.54 10.99
CA MET A 118 12.60 -6.75 10.44
C MET A 118 12.11 -7.69 11.55
N THR A 119 12.90 -7.87 12.60
CA THR A 119 12.54 -8.73 13.74
C THR A 119 11.37 -8.16 14.52
N LEU A 120 11.37 -6.86 14.81
CA LEU A 120 10.28 -6.19 15.50
C LEU A 120 8.98 -6.26 14.70
N SER A 121 9.07 -6.07 13.37
CA SER A 121 7.92 -6.20 12.50
C SER A 121 7.39 -7.62 12.40
N ILE A 122 8.27 -8.63 12.35
CA ILE A 122 7.86 -10.06 12.40
C ILE A 122 7.16 -10.36 13.73
N LEU A 123 7.67 -9.82 14.84
CA LEU A 123 7.06 -10.01 16.17
C LEU A 123 5.68 -9.33 16.27
N LEU A 124 5.55 -8.10 15.76
CA LEU A 124 4.28 -7.38 15.78
C LEU A 124 3.24 -8.02 14.85
N THR A 125 3.69 -8.55 13.71
CA THR A 125 2.82 -9.24 12.74
C THR A 125 2.43 -10.64 13.20
N SER A 126 3.29 -11.35 13.92
CA SER A 126 2.95 -12.68 14.45
C SER A 126 1.76 -12.64 15.40
N ILE A 127 1.59 -11.57 16.18
CA ILE A 127 0.41 -11.37 17.03
C ILE A 127 -0.87 -11.22 16.21
N SER A 128 -0.79 -10.50 15.07
CA SER A 128 -1.93 -10.36 14.16
C SER A 128 -2.21 -11.66 13.39
N LEU A 129 -1.16 -12.41 13.02
CA LEU A 129 -1.30 -13.76 12.45
C LEU A 129 -1.97 -14.73 13.43
N LEU A 130 -1.67 -14.62 14.73
CA LEU A 130 -2.34 -15.42 15.76
C LEU A 130 -3.84 -15.10 15.84
N ASP A 131 -4.24 -13.83 15.78
CA ASP A 131 -5.65 -13.43 15.71
C ASP A 131 -6.37 -14.08 14.51
N PHE A 132 -5.69 -14.17 13.36
CA PHE A 132 -6.23 -14.82 12.16
C PHE A 132 -6.43 -16.33 12.32
N CYS A 133 -5.56 -17.01 13.05
CA CYS A 133 -5.75 -18.44 13.34
C CYS A 133 -7.06 -18.69 14.10
N TYR A 134 -7.57 -17.69 14.83
CA TYR A 134 -8.81 -17.76 15.61
C TYR A 134 -9.99 -17.02 14.96
N THR A 135 -9.85 -16.59 13.70
CA THR A 135 -10.91 -15.89 12.97
C THR A 135 -11.38 -16.74 11.78
N THR A 136 -12.70 -16.91 11.66
CA THR A 136 -13.34 -17.62 10.55
C THR A 136 -14.14 -16.63 9.73
N SER A 137 -13.85 -16.53 8.44
CA SER A 137 -14.58 -15.66 7.51
C SER A 137 -15.82 -16.39 6.99
N VAL A 138 -16.97 -15.72 7.07
CA VAL A 138 -18.26 -16.23 6.59
C VAL A 138 -18.97 -15.14 5.79
N TYR A 139 -19.74 -15.53 4.78
CA TYR A 139 -20.62 -14.60 4.08
C TYR A 139 -22.02 -14.65 4.72
N ASN A 140 -22.49 -13.50 5.18
CA ASN A 140 -23.82 -13.34 5.74
C ASN A 140 -24.78 -12.78 4.69
N TYR A 141 -26.04 -13.17 4.78
CA TYR A 141 -27.09 -12.79 3.82
C TYR A 141 -28.09 -11.86 4.49
N VAL A 142 -28.35 -10.71 3.88
CA VAL A 142 -29.43 -9.80 4.28
C VAL A 142 -30.29 -9.51 3.06
N LYS A 143 -31.60 -9.69 3.21
CA LYS A 143 -32.57 -9.27 2.19
C LYS A 143 -32.83 -7.78 2.34
N LEU A 144 -32.56 -7.00 1.29
CA LEU A 144 -32.82 -5.57 1.22
C LEU A 144 -33.88 -5.34 0.12
N GLY A 145 -35.16 -5.38 0.50
CA GLY A 145 -36.25 -5.42 -0.48
C GLY A 145 -36.27 -6.75 -1.23
N ASP A 146 -36.29 -6.70 -2.56
CA ASP A 146 -36.30 -7.88 -3.43
C ASP A 146 -34.89 -8.43 -3.73
N GLU A 147 -33.83 -7.70 -3.34
CA GLU A 147 -32.45 -8.11 -3.56
C GLU A 147 -31.84 -8.76 -2.31
N THR A 148 -31.03 -9.80 -2.52
CA THR A 148 -30.20 -10.39 -1.46
C THR A 148 -28.81 -9.80 -1.55
N VAL A 149 -28.42 -9.05 -0.53
CA VAL A 149 -27.08 -8.49 -0.41
C VAL A 149 -26.25 -9.40 0.50
N ILE A 150 -25.05 -9.72 0.04
CA ILE A 150 -24.09 -10.50 0.80
C ILE A 150 -23.13 -9.53 1.47
N PHE A 151 -22.81 -9.77 2.74
CA PHE A 151 -21.75 -9.03 3.42
C PHE A 151 -20.79 -9.99 4.11
N PRO A 152 -19.48 -9.73 4.04
CA PRO A 152 -18.49 -10.52 4.74
C PRO A 152 -18.63 -10.30 6.24
N GLY A 153 -18.71 -11.39 6.98
CA GLY A 153 -18.70 -11.46 8.43
C GLY A 153 -17.47 -12.21 8.94
N LEU A 154 -17.14 -11.93 10.19
CA LEU A 154 -16.06 -12.61 10.90
C LEU A 154 -16.64 -13.24 12.16
N ILE A 155 -16.49 -14.55 12.28
CA ILE A 155 -16.73 -15.29 13.52
C ILE A 155 -15.40 -15.34 14.25
N ILE A 156 -15.34 -14.65 15.39
CA ILE A 156 -14.12 -14.52 16.20
C ILE A 156 -14.24 -15.46 17.38
N THR A 157 -13.34 -16.42 17.45
CA THR A 157 -13.34 -17.41 18.53
C THR A 157 -12.70 -16.85 19.82
N ASN A 158 -11.84 -15.83 19.70
CA ASN A 158 -11.16 -15.24 20.85
C ASN A 158 -11.11 -13.70 20.79
N ASP A 159 -11.94 -13.05 21.60
CA ASP A 159 -12.03 -11.58 21.66
C ASP A 159 -10.78 -10.90 22.25
N ILE A 160 -9.99 -11.62 23.04
CA ILE A 160 -8.77 -11.08 23.67
C ILE A 160 -7.72 -10.79 22.61
N PHE A 161 -7.45 -11.74 21.70
CA PHE A 161 -6.48 -11.54 20.62
C PHE A 161 -6.86 -10.39 19.70
N ARG A 162 -8.16 -10.28 19.35
CA ARG A 162 -8.69 -9.16 18.57
C ARG A 162 -8.43 -7.81 19.21
N LYS A 163 -8.67 -7.69 20.53
CA LYS A 163 -8.40 -6.46 21.27
C LYS A 163 -6.91 -6.11 21.29
N ILE A 164 -6.05 -7.11 21.51
CA ILE A 164 -4.59 -6.92 21.52
C ILE A 164 -4.08 -6.50 20.14
N SER A 165 -4.45 -7.21 19.08
CA SER A 165 -4.07 -6.87 17.70
C SER A 165 -4.49 -5.44 17.36
N TYR A 166 -5.72 -5.06 17.74
CA TYR A 166 -6.21 -3.71 17.52
C TYR A 166 -5.41 -2.64 18.29
N ILE A 167 -5.11 -2.86 19.58
CA ILE A 167 -4.27 -1.94 20.36
C ILE A 167 -2.90 -1.77 19.68
N ILE A 168 -2.31 -2.87 19.21
CA ILE A 168 -1.04 -2.85 18.49
C ILE A 168 -1.16 -1.98 17.22
N ILE A 169 -2.19 -2.19 16.40
CA ILE A 169 -2.40 -1.41 15.17
C ILE A 169 -2.50 0.09 15.49
N VAL A 170 -3.28 0.46 16.51
CA VAL A 170 -3.43 1.87 16.92
C VAL A 170 -2.09 2.45 17.38
N VAL A 171 -1.37 1.74 18.26
CA VAL A 171 -0.09 2.19 18.82
C VAL A 171 0.96 2.31 17.72
N THR A 172 1.09 1.32 16.84
CA THR A 172 2.01 1.35 15.70
C THR A 172 1.67 2.50 14.77
N SER A 173 0.40 2.69 14.41
CA SER A 173 -0.06 3.79 13.55
C SER A 173 0.29 5.16 14.16
N LEU A 174 0.01 5.36 15.45
CA LEU A 174 0.31 6.61 16.14
C LEU A 174 1.82 6.84 16.26
N GLY A 175 2.60 5.80 16.59
CA GLY A 175 4.05 5.87 16.65
C GLY A 175 4.66 6.26 15.30
N THR A 176 4.21 5.63 14.22
CA THR A 176 4.63 5.98 12.86
C THR A 176 4.24 7.42 12.51
N PHE A 177 3.11 7.94 13.01
CA PHE A 177 2.68 9.32 12.78
C PHE A 177 3.67 10.31 13.35
N LEU A 178 4.02 10.12 14.61
CA LEU A 178 4.92 10.99 15.34
C LEU A 178 6.33 10.97 14.72
N ILE A 179 6.82 9.79 14.35
CA ILE A 179 8.14 9.65 13.69
C ILE A 179 8.13 10.36 12.33
N ASN A 180 7.10 10.17 11.51
CA ASN A 180 7.02 10.82 10.20
C ASN A 180 6.94 12.35 10.34
N MET A 181 6.15 12.88 11.28
CA MET A 181 6.09 14.32 11.55
C MET A 181 7.45 14.87 12.00
N PHE A 182 8.15 14.17 12.89
CA PHE A 182 9.48 14.55 13.35
C PHE A 182 10.50 14.55 12.20
N LEU A 183 10.47 13.54 11.35
CA LEU A 183 11.37 13.41 10.19
C LEU A 183 11.15 14.54 9.17
N VAL A 184 9.91 14.96 8.94
CA VAL A 184 9.59 16.14 8.11
C VAL A 184 10.21 17.41 8.69
N VAL A 185 10.07 17.63 10.00
CA VAL A 185 10.64 18.80 10.68
C VAL A 185 12.17 18.82 10.57
N LEU A 186 12.83 17.67 10.77
CA LEU A 186 14.29 17.56 10.62
C LEU A 186 14.75 17.89 9.20
N ILE A 187 14.07 17.36 8.19
CA ILE A 187 14.40 17.63 6.78
C ILE A 187 14.19 19.10 6.43
N MET A 188 13.13 19.72 6.95
CA MET A 188 12.90 21.16 6.77
C MET A 188 14.00 22.00 7.41
N ARG A 189 14.57 21.54 8.53
CA ARG A 189 15.64 22.24 9.27
C ARG A 189 17.00 22.14 8.56
N GLU A 190 17.40 20.97 8.07
CA GLU A 190 18.69 20.77 7.38
C GLU A 190 18.81 21.53 6.06
N ARG A 191 17.68 21.97 5.48
CA ARG A 191 17.60 22.75 4.24
C ARG A 191 18.49 24.01 4.22
N LYS A 192 18.89 24.54 5.38
CA LYS A 192 19.68 25.77 5.47
C LYS A 192 21.15 25.63 5.04
N PHE A 193 21.70 24.42 4.91
CA PHE A 193 23.16 24.22 4.79
C PHE A 193 23.67 23.54 3.50
N ILE A 194 22.83 23.37 2.47
CA ILE A 194 23.14 22.47 1.35
C ILE A 194 23.76 23.17 0.12
N SER A 195 24.88 22.63 -0.37
CA SER A 195 25.66 23.08 -1.54
C SER A 195 25.01 22.71 -2.90
N ILE A 196 25.56 23.22 -4.01
CA ILE A 196 24.94 23.10 -5.36
C ILE A 196 24.96 21.67 -5.94
N ALA A 197 25.99 20.86 -5.68
CA ALA A 197 26.03 19.46 -6.11
C ALA A 197 25.04 18.60 -5.30
N GLU A 198 24.95 18.86 -4.01
CA GLU A 198 23.94 18.27 -3.13
C GLU A 198 22.53 18.70 -3.54
N ARG A 199 22.30 19.91 -4.07
CA ARG A 199 20.98 20.33 -4.56
C ARG A 199 20.38 19.39 -5.61
N ARG A 200 21.18 18.74 -6.46
CA ARG A 200 20.63 17.77 -7.45
C ARG A 200 20.22 16.45 -6.79
N LYS A 201 21.04 15.92 -5.87
CA LYS A 201 20.71 14.72 -5.08
C LYS A 201 19.49 14.99 -4.20
N PHE A 202 19.45 16.18 -3.58
CA PHE A 202 18.35 16.70 -2.78
C PHE A 202 17.03 16.82 -3.55
N LYS A 203 17.03 17.09 -4.88
CA LYS A 203 15.78 17.10 -5.66
C LYS A 203 15.12 15.72 -5.74
N VAL A 204 15.91 14.65 -5.81
CA VAL A 204 15.39 13.27 -5.82
C VAL A 204 14.90 12.89 -4.42
N GLU A 205 15.69 13.19 -3.39
CA GLU A 205 15.32 12.94 -2.00
C GLU A 205 14.07 13.72 -1.59
N LYS A 206 13.92 14.99 -2.01
CA LYS A 206 12.72 15.79 -1.79
C LYS A 206 11.47 15.14 -2.38
N GLY A 207 11.58 14.56 -3.57
CA GLY A 207 10.46 13.86 -4.21
C GLY A 207 10.02 12.63 -3.43
N LEU A 208 10.98 11.86 -2.91
CA LEU A 208 10.73 10.70 -2.06
C LEU A 208 10.10 11.10 -0.72
N VAL A 209 10.57 12.18 -0.10
CA VAL A 209 10.03 12.70 1.16
C VAL A 209 8.58 13.16 0.98
N ILE A 210 8.29 13.94 -0.06
CA ILE A 210 6.91 14.37 -0.37
C ILE A 210 6.02 13.15 -0.61
N THR A 211 6.51 12.16 -1.36
CA THR A 211 5.77 10.91 -1.60
C THR A 211 5.48 10.18 -0.29
N SER A 212 6.45 10.11 0.63
CA SER A 212 6.28 9.50 1.94
C SER A 212 5.24 10.23 2.79
N ILE A 213 5.24 11.57 2.79
CA ILE A 213 4.26 12.38 3.51
C ILE A 213 2.86 12.10 2.96
N ILE A 214 2.67 12.17 1.64
CA ILE A 214 1.36 11.98 1.02
C ILE A 214 0.84 10.57 1.28
N ALA A 215 1.66 9.54 1.05
CA ALA A 215 1.32 8.15 1.32
C ALA A 215 0.84 7.97 2.76
N TYR A 216 1.55 8.59 3.69
CA TYR A 216 1.23 8.50 5.10
C TYR A 216 -0.02 9.29 5.49
N SER A 217 -0.23 10.48 4.94
CA SER A 217 -1.46 11.25 5.12
C SER A 217 -2.68 10.48 4.61
N THR A 218 -2.58 9.85 3.43
CA THR A 218 -3.67 9.02 2.90
C THR A 218 -3.94 7.79 3.76
N TYR A 219 -2.89 7.19 4.33
CA TYR A 219 -3.02 6.10 5.31
C TYR A 219 -3.76 6.54 6.57
N MET A 220 -3.40 7.70 7.14
CA MET A 220 -4.05 8.24 8.33
C MET A 220 -5.53 8.57 8.09
N VAL A 221 -5.89 9.09 6.92
CA VAL A 221 -7.28 9.35 6.55
C VAL A 221 -8.07 8.04 6.47
N HIS A 222 -7.52 7.01 5.82
CA HIS A 222 -8.14 5.68 5.79
C HIS A 222 -8.30 5.10 7.20
N PHE A 223 -7.25 5.16 8.02
CA PHE A 223 -7.27 4.69 9.40
C PHE A 223 -8.35 5.40 10.22
N ALA A 224 -8.40 6.73 10.18
CA ALA A 224 -9.41 7.52 10.88
C ALA A 224 -10.84 7.18 10.41
N ASN A 225 -11.05 7.00 9.10
CA ASN A 225 -12.34 6.58 8.57
C ASN A 225 -12.76 5.20 9.11
N THR A 226 -11.82 4.26 9.19
CA THR A 226 -12.05 2.93 9.77
C THR A 226 -12.42 3.02 11.26
N LEU A 227 -11.76 3.89 12.03
CA LEU A 227 -12.14 4.15 13.42
C LEU A 227 -13.55 4.72 13.54
N ILE A 228 -13.87 5.72 12.72
CA ILE A 228 -15.18 6.37 12.73
C ILE A 228 -16.28 5.36 12.40
N SER A 229 -16.10 4.59 11.34
CA SER A 229 -17.01 3.52 10.92
C SER A 229 -17.24 2.50 12.04
N ARG A 230 -16.16 2.06 12.72
CA ARG A 230 -16.24 0.97 13.71
C ARG A 230 -16.80 1.41 15.07
N TYR A 231 -16.39 2.56 15.59
CA TYR A 231 -16.77 3.01 16.94
C TYR A 231 -18.03 3.84 16.96
N PHE A 232 -18.18 4.74 16.00
CA PHE A 232 -19.33 5.62 15.93
C PHE A 232 -20.45 5.05 15.04
N LYS A 233 -20.21 3.89 14.41
CA LYS A 233 -21.17 3.19 13.54
C LYS A 233 -21.73 4.11 12.43
N VAL A 234 -20.89 5.03 11.95
CA VAL A 234 -21.28 5.96 10.89
C VAL A 234 -21.33 5.20 9.57
N THR A 235 -22.54 5.01 9.04
CA THR A 235 -22.79 4.22 7.82
C THR A 235 -22.00 4.73 6.63
N PHE A 236 -21.97 6.05 6.40
CA PHE A 236 -21.21 6.67 5.32
C PHE A 236 -19.72 6.31 5.38
N SER A 237 -19.11 6.34 6.57
CA SER A 237 -17.71 5.94 6.76
C SER A 237 -17.48 4.46 6.47
N GLY A 238 -18.48 3.59 6.70
CA GLY A 238 -18.45 2.20 6.26
C GLY A 238 -18.35 2.06 4.74
N TYR A 239 -19.25 2.75 4.02
CA TYR A 239 -19.22 2.75 2.55
C TYR A 239 -17.92 3.36 2.01
N ALA A 240 -17.45 4.46 2.58
CA ALA A 240 -16.24 5.15 2.10
C ALA A 240 -14.93 4.38 2.34
N GLN A 241 -14.95 3.21 3.01
CA GLN A 241 -13.74 2.41 3.26
C GLN A 241 -13.00 2.08 1.97
N TRP A 242 -13.72 1.67 0.92
CA TRP A 242 -13.14 1.35 -0.39
C TRP A 242 -12.49 2.55 -1.05
N LEU A 243 -13.16 3.72 -1.03
CA LEU A 243 -12.59 4.95 -1.55
C LEU A 243 -11.25 5.29 -0.86
N PHE A 244 -11.23 5.28 0.47
CA PHE A 244 -10.03 5.65 1.21
C PHE A 244 -8.92 4.60 1.09
N LEU A 245 -9.25 3.31 1.06
CA LEU A 245 -8.28 2.25 0.80
C LEU A 245 -7.69 2.38 -0.60
N GLY A 246 -8.54 2.57 -1.62
CA GLY A 246 -8.10 2.79 -3.00
C GLY A 246 -7.17 3.98 -3.14
N VAL A 247 -7.54 5.12 -2.55
CA VAL A 247 -6.67 6.32 -2.54
C VAL A 247 -5.36 6.04 -1.80
N LYS A 248 -5.40 5.39 -0.63
CA LYS A 248 -4.21 5.00 0.14
C LYS A 248 -3.25 4.14 -0.68
N SER A 249 -3.76 3.16 -1.41
CA SER A 249 -2.93 2.20 -2.16
C SER A 249 -2.41 2.76 -3.49
N ILE A 250 -3.17 3.63 -4.16
CA ILE A 250 -2.81 4.19 -5.47
C ILE A 250 -1.88 5.41 -5.34
N SER A 251 -2.09 6.26 -4.32
CA SER A 251 -1.37 7.53 -4.16
C SER A 251 0.17 7.42 -4.12
N PRO A 252 0.77 6.47 -3.39
CA PRO A 252 2.24 6.36 -3.31
C PRO A 252 2.88 6.15 -4.68
N PHE A 253 2.27 5.33 -5.54
CA PHE A 253 2.75 5.10 -6.90
C PHE A 253 2.73 6.39 -7.73
N TRP A 254 1.60 7.08 -7.79
CA TRP A 254 1.49 8.30 -8.59
C TRP A 254 2.36 9.43 -8.05
N CYS A 255 2.48 9.57 -6.74
CA CYS A 255 3.41 10.52 -6.12
C CYS A 255 4.86 10.22 -6.53
N LEU A 256 5.26 8.95 -6.55
CA LEU A 256 6.59 8.54 -6.98
C LEU A 256 6.84 8.93 -8.44
N ILE A 257 5.88 8.72 -9.34
CA ILE A 257 5.98 9.12 -10.77
C ILE A 257 6.04 10.64 -10.96
N ILE A 258 5.21 11.39 -10.21
CA ILE A 258 5.09 12.84 -10.32
C ILE A 258 6.29 13.55 -9.69
N PHE A 259 6.74 13.12 -8.52
CA PHE A 259 7.73 13.85 -7.72
C PHE A 259 9.15 13.31 -7.86
N THR A 260 9.37 12.15 -8.48
CA THR A 260 10.70 11.54 -8.62
C THR A 260 11.17 11.51 -10.09
N PRO A 261 11.88 12.55 -10.58
CA PRO A 261 12.29 12.65 -11.98
C PRO A 261 13.17 11.49 -12.44
N SER A 262 13.95 10.88 -11.53
CA SER A 262 14.78 9.72 -11.85
C SER A 262 13.93 8.53 -12.29
N VAL A 263 12.79 8.27 -11.64
CA VAL A 263 11.87 7.19 -12.04
C VAL A 263 11.25 7.50 -13.39
N ARG A 264 10.82 8.76 -13.62
CA ARG A 264 10.27 9.16 -14.92
C ARG A 264 11.25 8.94 -16.07
N ARG A 265 12.53 9.27 -15.86
CA ARG A 265 13.59 9.05 -16.86
C ARG A 265 13.80 7.56 -17.18
N ILE A 266 13.54 6.65 -16.25
CA ILE A 266 13.62 5.19 -16.48
C ILE A 266 12.49 4.73 -17.41
N ILE A 267 11.33 5.38 -17.32
CA ILE A 267 10.18 5.11 -18.20
C ILE A 267 10.46 5.65 -19.60
N THR A 268 11.02 6.86 -19.71
CA THR A 268 11.22 7.54 -21.00
C THR A 268 12.54 7.21 -21.71
N ARG A 269 13.55 6.64 -21.02
CA ARG A 269 14.80 6.23 -21.69
C ARG A 269 14.49 5.12 -22.69
N LYS A 270 14.43 5.49 -23.98
CA LYS A 270 14.72 4.57 -25.08
C LYS A 270 16.10 3.97 -24.82
N LYS A 271 16.28 2.66 -25.09
CA LYS A 271 17.61 2.06 -25.16
C LYS A 271 18.40 2.87 -26.17
N GLU A 272 19.17 3.85 -25.73
CA GLU A 272 20.23 4.43 -26.54
C GLU A 272 21.19 3.28 -26.77
N THR A 273 21.26 2.83 -28.02
CA THR A 273 22.27 1.90 -28.49
C THR A 273 23.62 2.39 -28.01
N PRO A 274 24.44 1.55 -27.35
CA PRO A 274 25.75 1.96 -26.89
C PRO A 274 26.51 2.49 -28.10
N VAL A 275 26.78 3.79 -28.12
CA VAL A 275 27.68 4.39 -29.10
C VAL A 275 29.02 3.71 -28.87
N PRO A 276 29.60 3.01 -29.87
CA PRO A 276 30.88 2.37 -29.69
C PRO A 276 31.88 3.46 -29.33
N THR A 277 32.41 3.39 -28.11
CA THR A 277 33.55 4.19 -27.68
C THR A 277 34.72 3.82 -28.58
N MET A 278 34.95 4.61 -29.64
CA MET A 278 36.21 4.61 -30.34
C MET A 278 37.29 4.97 -29.33
N HIS A 279 38.03 3.97 -28.87
CA HIS A 279 39.28 4.15 -28.18
C HIS A 279 40.24 4.86 -29.15
N PHE A 280 40.31 6.19 -29.09
CA PHE A 280 41.42 6.94 -29.66
C PHE A 280 42.66 6.58 -28.83
N ARG A 281 43.40 5.59 -29.32
CA ARG A 281 44.72 5.23 -28.83
C ARG A 281 45.68 6.33 -29.26
N THR A 282 45.86 7.34 -28.43
CA THR A 282 46.87 8.37 -28.62
C THR A 282 48.25 7.69 -28.50
N ARG A 283 48.86 7.38 -29.65
CA ARG A 283 50.29 7.03 -29.71
C ARG A 283 51.07 8.31 -29.39
N SER A 284 51.70 8.34 -28.23
CA SER A 284 52.81 9.25 -27.94
C SER A 284 53.95 8.95 -28.91
N VAL A 285 54.17 9.85 -29.87
CA VAL A 285 55.42 9.89 -30.63
C VAL A 285 56.39 10.72 -29.81
N LEU A 286 57.38 10.03 -29.23
CA LEU A 286 58.63 10.62 -28.78
C LEU A 286 59.34 11.23 -29.99
N ASN A 287 59.75 12.49 -29.86
CA ASN A 287 61.02 13.04 -30.37
C ASN A 287 61.32 14.32 -29.59
#